data_AF-A0A151BAK2-F1
#
_entry.id   AF-A0A151BAK2-F1
#
_cell.length_a   1.000
_cell.length_b   1.000
_cell.length_c   1.000
_cell.angle_alpha   90.00
_cell.angle_beta   90.00
_cell.angle_gamma   90.00
#
_symmetry.space_group_name_H-M   'P 1'
#
loop_
_entity.id
_entity.type
_entity.pdbx_description
1 polymer ?
#
loop_
_entity_poly.entity_id
_entity_poly.type
_entity_poly.pdbx_seq_one_letter_code
_entity_poly.pdbx_strand_id
1 'polypeptide(L)'
;MRGRGEEGYRVLIEALVSCGVAMSIAGSSRPCSGSEHLFSHALDVVAPRPALHGEQCGVGTIMMAKLHGLDWRGIRERLRVIGAPTTAEELGIEPRYVVEALVRARRIRPERYTILNEVELTEKEARELAEECGVI
;
A
#
# COMPACT_ATOMS: atom_id res chain seq x y z
N MET A 1 -23.67 -5.13 -9.55
CA MET A 1 -23.05 -4.53 -8.35
C MET A 1 -23.52 -5.32 -7.12
N ARG A 2 -22.66 -6.15 -6.52
CA ARG A 2 -22.97 -6.79 -5.23
C ARG A 2 -22.67 -5.78 -4.11
N GLY A 3 -23.73 -5.22 -3.54
CA GLY A 3 -23.86 -4.80 -2.14
C GLY A 3 -22.91 -3.74 -1.56
N ARG A 4 -23.11 -2.45 -1.88
CA ARG A 4 -22.92 -1.38 -0.88
C ARG A 4 -24.08 -1.45 0.13
N GLY A 5 -24.11 -2.52 0.93
CA GLY A 5 -25.18 -2.84 1.87
C GLY A 5 -24.62 -3.37 3.18
N GLU A 6 -25.48 -3.54 4.18
CA GLU A 6 -25.11 -3.96 5.54
C GLU A 6 -24.18 -5.19 5.56
N GLU A 7 -24.44 -6.18 4.70
CA GLU A 7 -23.62 -7.39 4.58
C GLU A 7 -22.17 -7.09 4.15
N GLY A 8 -21.97 -6.17 3.21
CA GLY A 8 -20.62 -5.76 2.78
C GLY A 8 -19.83 -5.08 3.91
N TYR A 9 -20.50 -4.22 4.68
CA TYR A 9 -19.89 -3.60 5.86
C TYR A 9 -19.56 -4.62 6.94
N ARG A 10 -20.45 -5.59 7.18
CA ARG A 10 -20.21 -6.68 8.13
C ARG A 10 -18.98 -7.49 7.77
N VAL A 11 -18.88 -7.94 6.51
CA VAL A 11 -17.71 -8.70 6.02
C VAL A 11 -16.42 -7.89 6.17
N LEU A 12 -16.44 -6.60 5.84
CA LEU A 12 -15.27 -5.73 6.01
C LEU A 12 -14.86 -5.61 7.48
N ILE A 13 -15.81 -5.38 8.40
CA ILE A 13 -15.54 -5.24 9.83
C ILE A 13 -15.01 -6.56 10.40
N GLU A 14 -15.60 -7.70 10.04
CA GLU A 14 -15.14 -9.03 10.45
C GLU A 14 -13.71 -9.30 9.97
N ALA A 15 -13.37 -8.90 8.73
CA ALA A 15 -12.01 -8.99 8.22
C ALA A 15 -11.02 -8.13 9.03
N LEU A 16 -11.39 -6.88 9.36
CA LEU A 16 -10.54 -5.98 10.17
C LEU A 16 -10.35 -6.51 11.60
N VAL A 17 -11.41 -7.03 12.24
CA VAL A 17 -11.31 -7.67 13.56
C VAL A 17 -10.40 -8.90 13.49
N SER A 18 -10.53 -9.70 12.43
CA SER A 18 -9.68 -10.87 12.20
C SER A 18 -8.20 -10.51 12.04
N CYS A 19 -7.88 -9.37 11.39
CA CYS A 19 -6.52 -8.83 11.37
C CYS A 19 -5.99 -8.53 12.79
N GLY A 20 -6.83 -7.94 13.66
CA GLY A 20 -6.49 -7.70 15.06
C GLY A 20 -6.18 -8.99 15.84
N VAL A 21 -7.00 -10.03 15.64
CA VAL A 21 -6.77 -11.36 16.21
C VAL A 21 -5.47 -11.97 15.68
N ALA A 22 -5.22 -11.90 14.37
CA ALA A 22 -4.00 -12.41 13.76
C ALA A 22 -2.74 -11.73 14.32
N MET A 23 -2.75 -10.40 14.46
CA MET A 23 -1.64 -9.66 15.10
C MET A 23 -1.43 -10.06 16.56
N SER A 24 -2.51 -10.31 17.29
CA SER A 24 -2.45 -10.74 18.70
C SER A 24 -1.83 -12.13 18.84
N ILE A 25 -2.23 -13.07 17.97
CA ILE A 25 -1.64 -14.42 17.92
C ILE A 25 -0.16 -14.35 17.52
N ALA A 26 0.19 -13.51 16.53
CA ALA A 26 1.56 -13.39 16.06
C ALA A 26 2.49 -12.59 16.99
N GLY A 27 1.95 -11.94 18.03
CA GLY A 27 2.70 -11.04 18.91
C GLY A 27 3.33 -9.85 18.19
N SER A 28 2.86 -9.51 16.98
CA SER A 28 3.42 -8.44 16.15
C SER A 28 2.45 -8.05 15.03
N SER A 29 2.68 -6.90 14.40
CA SER A 29 1.87 -6.46 13.25
C SER A 29 2.21 -7.16 11.92
N ARG A 30 3.20 -8.07 11.89
CA ARG A 30 3.68 -8.71 10.65
C ARG A 30 2.58 -9.33 9.76
N PRO A 31 1.52 -10.00 10.28
CA PRO A 31 0.51 -10.58 9.39
C PRO A 31 -0.37 -9.55 8.69
N CYS A 32 -0.33 -8.28 9.11
CA CYS A 32 -1.22 -7.24 8.59
C CYS A 32 -0.48 -5.99 8.12
N SER A 33 0.85 -5.98 8.18
CA SER A 33 1.67 -4.81 7.89
C SER A 33 3.03 -5.21 7.31
N GLY A 34 3.23 -4.96 6.02
CA GLY A 34 4.46 -5.22 5.27
C GLY A 34 5.06 -3.95 4.68
N SER A 35 5.69 -4.08 3.51
CA SER A 35 6.31 -2.97 2.79
C SER A 35 5.30 -1.93 2.28
N GLU A 36 4.06 -2.34 2.03
CA GLU A 36 2.97 -1.45 1.64
C GLU A 36 2.61 -0.46 2.76
N HIS A 37 2.67 -0.92 4.01
CA HIS A 37 2.50 -0.05 5.17
C HIS A 37 3.72 0.84 5.41
N LEU A 38 4.94 0.35 5.13
CA LEU A 38 6.14 1.19 5.19
C LEU A 38 6.10 2.31 4.15
N PHE A 39 5.60 2.04 2.95
CA PHE A 39 5.33 3.06 1.94
C PHE A 39 4.30 4.08 2.43
N SER A 40 3.16 3.64 2.96
CA SER A 40 2.11 4.50 3.54
C SER A 40 2.69 5.41 4.63
N HIS A 41 3.42 4.86 5.59
CA HIS A 41 4.09 5.66 6.62
C HIS A 41 5.16 6.61 6.09
N ALA A 42 5.90 6.25 5.03
CA ALA A 42 6.82 7.18 4.40
C ALA A 42 6.08 8.33 3.72
N LEU A 43 4.94 8.04 3.11
CA LEU A 43 4.07 9.02 2.46
C LEU A 43 3.45 9.99 3.48
N ASP A 44 3.06 9.50 4.66
CA ASP A 44 2.62 10.33 5.80
C ASP A 44 3.68 11.35 6.23
N VAL A 45 4.97 11.05 6.02
CA VAL A 45 6.09 11.93 6.39
C VAL A 45 6.43 12.92 5.28
N VAL A 46 6.38 12.51 4.01
CA VAL A 46 6.88 13.34 2.89
C VAL A 46 5.78 14.16 2.21
N ALA A 47 4.53 13.69 2.21
CA ALA A 47 3.44 14.40 1.56
C ALA A 47 2.94 15.56 2.44
N PRO A 48 2.69 16.75 1.88
CA PRO A 48 2.21 17.90 2.65
C PRO A 48 0.80 17.70 3.21
N ARG A 49 -0.01 16.87 2.54
CA ARG A 49 -1.32 16.42 2.99
C ARG A 49 -1.49 14.94 2.64
N PRO A 50 -1.26 14.03 3.60
CA PRO A 50 -1.44 12.60 3.36
C PRO A 50 -2.90 12.24 3.08
N ALA A 51 -3.11 11.21 2.24
CA ALA A 51 -4.43 10.62 1.96
C ALA A 51 -4.89 9.70 3.09
N LEU A 52 -6.04 9.03 2.97
CA LEU A 52 -6.46 8.08 4.02
C LEU A 52 -5.52 6.89 4.06
N HIS A 53 -5.18 6.41 5.27
CA HIS A 53 -4.19 5.34 5.46
C HIS A 53 -4.47 4.08 4.61
N GLY A 54 -5.74 3.63 4.56
CA GLY A 54 -6.12 2.46 3.77
C GLY A 54 -5.96 2.66 2.25
N GLU A 55 -6.17 3.89 1.77
CA GLU A 55 -5.97 4.26 0.37
C GLU A 55 -4.48 4.24 0.00
N GLN A 56 -3.65 4.84 0.84
CA GLN A 56 -2.19 4.81 0.68
C GLN A 56 -1.65 3.38 0.71
N CYS A 57 -2.10 2.56 1.67
CA CYS A 57 -1.74 1.13 1.75
C CYS A 57 -2.20 0.37 0.51
N GLY A 58 -3.39 0.66 -0.04
CA GLY A 58 -3.89 0.06 -1.28
C GLY A 58 -2.97 0.35 -2.47
N VAL A 59 -2.61 1.61 -2.69
CA VAL A 59 -1.66 2.00 -3.75
C VAL A 59 -0.28 1.40 -3.53
N GLY A 60 0.23 1.41 -2.28
CA GLY A 60 1.45 0.72 -1.91
C GLY A 60 1.41 -0.77 -2.24
N THR A 61 0.29 -1.43 -1.98
CA THR A 61 0.11 -2.88 -2.22
C THR A 61 0.26 -3.22 -3.71
N ILE A 62 -0.20 -2.36 -4.63
CA ILE A 62 -0.02 -2.55 -6.07
C ILE A 62 1.49 -2.64 -6.39
N MET A 63 2.27 -1.67 -5.94
CA MET A 63 3.71 -1.58 -6.24
C MET A 63 4.50 -2.69 -5.55
N MET A 64 4.18 -3.01 -4.30
CA MET A 64 4.86 -4.10 -3.58
C MET A 64 4.54 -5.47 -4.17
N ALA A 65 3.31 -5.70 -4.62
CA ALA A 65 2.93 -6.94 -5.31
C ALA A 65 3.74 -7.12 -6.60
N LYS A 66 3.97 -6.05 -7.37
CA LYS A 66 4.83 -6.09 -8.56
C LYS A 66 6.26 -6.49 -8.22
N LEU A 67 6.85 -5.92 -7.16
CA LEU A 67 8.20 -6.30 -6.71
C LEU A 67 8.29 -7.76 -6.25
N HIS A 68 7.23 -8.29 -5.66
CA HIS A 68 7.12 -9.71 -5.31
C HIS A 68 6.84 -10.63 -6.51
N GLY A 69 6.65 -10.10 -7.73
CA GLY A 69 6.26 -10.91 -8.89
C GLY A 69 4.83 -11.45 -8.84
N LEU A 70 3.95 -10.82 -8.05
CA LEU A 70 2.55 -11.20 -7.89
C LEU A 70 1.62 -10.46 -8.87
N ASP A 71 0.34 -10.85 -8.89
CA ASP A 71 -0.70 -10.24 -9.72
C ASP A 71 -1.13 -8.85 -9.21
N TRP A 72 -0.25 -7.87 -9.38
CA TRP A 72 -0.53 -6.46 -9.05
C TRP A 72 -1.66 -5.86 -9.89
N ARG A 73 -1.87 -6.36 -11.12
CA ARG A 73 -2.95 -5.90 -12.02
C ARG A 73 -4.31 -6.28 -11.46
N GLY A 74 -4.46 -7.51 -10.98
CA GLY A 74 -5.68 -7.95 -10.31
C GLY A 74 -5.94 -7.21 -9.01
N ILE A 75 -4.91 -6.84 -8.24
CA ILE A 75 -5.08 -5.99 -7.03
C ILE A 75 -5.59 -4.61 -7.44
N ARG A 76 -4.94 -3.97 -8.42
CA ARG A 76 -5.35 -2.67 -8.95
C ARG A 76 -6.80 -2.68 -9.43
N GLU A 77 -7.19 -3.71 -10.18
CA GLU A 77 -8.56 -3.82 -10.69
C GLU A 77 -9.59 -3.97 -9.56
N ARG A 78 -9.30 -4.78 -8.53
CA ARG A 78 -10.20 -4.93 -7.38
C ARG A 78 -10.38 -3.61 -6.61
N LEU A 79 -9.31 -2.83 -6.44
CA LEU A 79 -9.39 -1.50 -5.84
C LEU A 79 -10.27 -0.54 -6.66
N ARG A 80 -10.11 -0.54 -7.99
CA ARG A 80 -10.97 0.25 -8.89
C ARG A 80 -12.45 -0.15 -8.81
N VAL A 81 -12.72 -1.45 -8.78
CA VAL A 81 -14.10 -1.98 -8.70
C VAL A 81 -14.82 -1.47 -7.44
N ILE A 82 -14.12 -1.32 -6.32
CA ILE A 82 -14.71 -0.78 -5.08
C ILE A 82 -14.69 0.75 -4.99
N GLY A 83 -14.04 1.42 -5.96
CA GLY A 83 -13.90 2.88 -6.00
C GLY A 83 -12.79 3.41 -5.10
N ALA A 84 -11.82 2.57 -4.72
CA ALA A 84 -10.62 3.00 -4.01
C ALA A 84 -9.59 3.57 -5.01
N PRO A 85 -8.78 4.55 -4.60
CA PRO A 85 -7.75 5.15 -5.45
C PRO A 85 -6.66 4.13 -5.82
N THR A 86 -6.16 4.27 -7.03
CA THR A 86 -5.09 3.47 -7.63
C THR A 86 -3.97 4.30 -8.23
N THR A 87 -4.12 5.62 -8.29
CA THR A 87 -3.11 6.56 -8.77
C THR A 87 -2.79 7.63 -7.72
N ALA A 88 -1.65 8.30 -7.89
CA ALA A 88 -1.25 9.44 -7.07
C ALA A 88 -2.24 10.61 -7.19
N GLU A 89 -2.75 10.86 -8.41
CA GLU A 89 -3.76 11.88 -8.66
C GLU A 89 -5.06 11.59 -7.89
N GLU A 90 -5.53 10.34 -7.89
CA GLU A 90 -6.73 9.92 -7.14
C GLU A 90 -6.52 10.04 -5.62
N LEU A 91 -5.28 9.88 -5.14
CA LEU A 91 -4.90 10.16 -3.74
C LEU A 91 -4.80 11.66 -3.43
N GLY A 92 -4.80 12.53 -4.43
CA GLY A 92 -4.52 13.96 -4.26
C GLY A 92 -3.05 14.26 -3.89
N ILE A 93 -2.13 13.39 -4.33
CA ILE A 93 -0.69 13.45 -4.01
C ILE A 93 0.10 13.64 -5.29
N GLU A 94 1.08 14.56 -5.28
CA GLU A 94 1.96 14.74 -6.43
C GLU A 94 2.88 13.52 -6.64
N PRO A 95 3.12 13.08 -7.89
CA PRO A 95 3.97 11.92 -8.22
C PRO A 95 5.33 11.90 -7.52
N ARG A 96 5.97 13.06 -7.34
CA ARG A 96 7.27 13.17 -6.66
C ARG A 96 7.26 12.60 -5.24
N TYR A 97 6.15 12.75 -4.50
CA TYR A 97 6.05 12.25 -3.13
C TYR A 97 5.85 10.74 -3.10
N VAL A 98 5.22 10.15 -4.12
CA VAL A 98 5.15 8.68 -4.26
C VAL A 98 6.55 8.10 -4.48
N VAL A 99 7.31 8.69 -5.40
CA VAL A 99 8.69 8.26 -5.68
C VAL A 99 9.56 8.42 -4.43
N GLU A 100 9.48 9.58 -3.76
CA GLU A 100 10.24 9.83 -2.54
C GLU A 100 9.87 8.86 -1.40
N ALA A 101 8.59 8.57 -1.22
CA ALA A 101 8.12 7.61 -0.23
C ALA A 101 8.64 6.19 -0.51
N LEU A 102 8.65 5.74 -1.77
CA LEU A 102 9.21 4.44 -2.16
C LEU A 102 10.70 4.31 -1.78
N VAL A 103 11.50 5.34 -2.10
CA VAL A 103 12.94 5.36 -1.77
C VAL A 103 13.17 5.34 -0.26
N ARG A 104 12.30 6.01 0.52
CA ARG A 104 12.44 6.14 1.98
C ARG A 104 11.81 4.99 2.76
N ALA A 105 10.86 4.25 2.19
CA ALA A 105 10.02 3.28 2.89
C ALA A 105 10.80 2.29 3.76
N ARG A 106 11.89 1.70 3.23
CA ARG A 106 12.71 0.73 3.99
C ARG A 106 13.32 1.30 5.28
N ARG A 107 13.48 2.62 5.37
CA ARG A 107 14.10 3.32 6.52
C ARG A 107 13.10 3.64 7.63
N ILE A 108 11.80 3.51 7.38
CA ILE A 108 10.76 3.79 8.37
C ILE A 108 10.83 2.81 9.56
N ARG A 109 11.10 1.54 9.27
CA ARG A 109 11.33 0.48 10.27
C ARG A 109 12.47 -0.43 9.83
N PRO A 110 13.73 -0.01 10.01
CA PRO A 110 14.90 -0.74 9.51
C PRO A 110 15.01 -2.18 10.03
N GLU A 111 14.44 -2.46 11.21
CA GLU A 111 14.37 -3.78 11.83
C GLU A 111 13.36 -4.73 11.15
N ARG A 112 12.47 -4.19 10.30
CA ARG A 112 11.45 -4.96 9.58
C ARG A 112 11.94 -5.31 8.17
N TYR A 113 12.38 -6.55 8.02
CA TYR A 113 12.71 -7.10 6.71
C TYR A 113 11.47 -7.26 5.81
N THR A 114 11.55 -6.76 4.57
CA THR A 114 10.52 -6.78 3.52
C THR A 114 11.17 -6.93 2.14
N ILE A 115 10.39 -6.95 1.05
CA ILE A 115 10.91 -6.95 -0.32
C ILE A 115 11.82 -5.75 -0.63
N LEU A 116 11.61 -4.61 0.04
CA LEU A 116 12.45 -3.41 -0.11
C LEU A 116 13.87 -3.56 0.46
N ASN A 117 14.16 -4.69 1.10
CA ASN A 117 15.51 -5.08 1.50
C ASN A 117 16.21 -5.91 0.41
N GLU A 118 15.44 -6.54 -0.48
CA GLU A 118 15.94 -7.31 -1.63
C GLU A 118 16.14 -6.42 -2.86
N VAL A 119 15.38 -5.32 -2.94
CA VAL A 119 15.50 -4.31 -4.00
C VAL A 119 15.91 -2.97 -3.40
N GLU A 120 17.09 -2.47 -3.77
CA GLU A 120 17.51 -1.12 -3.39
C GLU A 120 16.97 -0.12 -4.41
N LEU A 121 15.76 0.41 -4.16
CA LEU A 121 15.14 1.36 -5.06
C LEU A 121 15.88 2.70 -5.05
N THR A 122 16.60 2.99 -6.12
CA THR A 122 17.01 4.35 -6.47
C THR A 122 15.79 5.19 -6.86
N GLU A 123 15.92 6.52 -6.92
CA GLU A 123 14.83 7.40 -7.36
C GLU A 123 14.34 7.04 -8.77
N LYS A 124 15.26 6.62 -9.65
CA LYS A 124 14.94 6.17 -11.01
C LYS A 124 14.11 4.88 -10.98
N GLU A 125 14.55 3.86 -10.27
CA GLU A 125 13.85 2.58 -10.19
C GLU A 125 12.50 2.71 -9.48
N ALA A 126 12.41 3.56 -8.45
CA ALA A 126 11.16 3.87 -7.78
C ALA A 126 10.15 4.56 -8.74
N ARG A 127 10.64 5.47 -9.60
CA ARG A 127 9.82 6.10 -10.63
C ARG A 127 9.37 5.10 -11.68
N GLU A 128 10.28 4.29 -12.21
CA GLU A 128 9.96 3.24 -13.19
C GLU A 128 8.94 2.25 -12.64
N LEU A 129 9.08 1.81 -11.37
CA LEU A 129 8.11 0.95 -10.70
C LEU A 129 6.72 1.59 -10.64
N ALA A 130 6.64 2.86 -10.24
CA ALA A 130 5.37 3.58 -10.10
C ALA A 130 4.70 3.82 -11.47
N GLU A 131 5.48 4.16 -12.50
CA GLU A 131 5.00 4.31 -13.90
C GLU A 131 4.53 2.96 -14.48
N GLU A 132 5.29 1.87 -14.30
CA GLU A 132 4.92 0.53 -14.75
C GLU A 132 3.61 0.04 -14.11
N CYS A 133 3.42 0.36 -12.83
CA CYS A 133 2.19 0.05 -12.11
C CYS A 133 1.04 0.99 -12.50
N GLY A 134 1.32 2.08 -13.23
CA GLY A 134 0.40 3.16 -13.56
C GLY A 134 -0.13 3.88 -12.32
N VAL A 135 0.69 3.97 -11.26
CA VAL A 135 0.40 4.73 -10.05
C VAL A 135 0.68 6.21 -10.27
N ILE A 136 1.73 6.54 -11.04
CA ILE A 136 2.04 7.90 -11.49
C ILE A 136 2.02 7.98 -13.02
#